data_AF-A0A974P6S5-F1
#
_entry.id   AF-A0A974P6S5-F1
#
_cell.length_a   1.000
_cell.length_b   1.000
_cell.length_c   1.000
_cell.angle_alpha   90.00
_cell.angle_beta   90.00
_cell.angle_gamma   90.00
#
_symmetry.space_group_name_H-M   'P 1'
#
loop_
_entity.id
_entity.type
_entity.pdbx_description
1 polymer ?
#
loop_
_entity_poly.entity_id
_entity_poly.type
_entity_poly.pdbx_seq_one_letter_code
_entity_poly.pdbx_strand_id
1 'polypeptide(L)'
;MFSKRQAPSARDSGFDLLQHEMAGEAAAALGRIGGKMEAALAALRAHDAGEDQTEPRDVLLKAAGHLDVLRPARVAWPARPAPGHRPPPDPREVLLRLGAS
;
A
#
# COMPACT_ATOMS: atom_id res chain seq x y z
N MET A 1 -16.29 16.29 45.00
CA MET A 1 -15.04 15.78 44.40
C MET A 1 -14.97 16.28 42.97
N PHE A 2 -14.11 17.25 42.67
CA PHE A 2 -13.98 17.80 41.31
C PHE A 2 -13.09 16.89 40.45
N SER A 3 -13.66 16.35 39.37
CA SER A 3 -12.94 15.59 38.36
C SER A 3 -12.03 16.53 37.58
N LYS A 4 -10.71 16.39 37.77
CA LYS A 4 -9.69 17.18 37.08
C LYS A 4 -9.59 16.64 35.65
N ARG A 5 -10.23 17.30 34.67
CA ARG A 5 -9.97 17.01 33.25
C ARG A 5 -8.48 17.31 33.01
N GLN A 6 -7.71 16.27 32.75
CA GLN A 6 -6.32 16.39 32.37
C GLN A 6 -6.27 16.99 30.96
N ALA A 7 -5.70 18.18 30.83
CA ALA A 7 -5.46 18.77 29.50
C ALA A 7 -4.38 17.94 28.78
N PRO A 8 -4.52 17.69 27.47
CA PRO A 8 -3.50 16.98 26.70
C PRO A 8 -2.17 17.71 26.83
N SER A 9 -1.08 16.97 27.04
CA SER A 9 0.22 17.57 27.22
C SER A 9 0.75 18.11 25.88
N ALA A 10 1.59 19.15 25.91
CA ALA A 10 2.17 19.72 24.68
C ALA A 10 2.97 18.70 23.84
N ARG A 11 3.42 17.59 24.45
CA ARG A 11 4.05 16.47 23.76
C ARG A 11 3.05 15.61 22.99
N ASP A 12 1.85 15.40 23.54
CA ASP A 12 0.78 14.65 22.86
C ASP A 12 0.31 15.42 21.62
N SER A 13 0.13 16.74 21.73
CA SER A 13 -0.24 17.58 20.58
C SER A 13 0.82 17.64 19.49
N GLY A 14 2.11 17.59 19.84
CA GLY A 14 3.19 17.57 18.85
C GLY A 14 3.28 16.24 18.12
N PHE A 15 3.00 15.13 18.81
CA PHE A 15 2.95 13.80 18.22
C PHE A 15 1.73 13.64 17.28
N ASP A 16 0.57 14.15 17.68
CA ASP A 16 -0.66 14.13 16.87
C ASP A 16 -0.50 14.91 15.55
N LEU A 17 0.18 16.07 15.59
CA LEU A 17 0.46 16.86 14.38
C LEU A 17 1.36 16.10 13.41
N LEU A 18 2.46 15.50 13.92
CA LEU A 18 3.37 14.72 13.09
C LEU A 18 2.65 13.51 12.45
N GLN A 19 1.80 12.82 13.20
CA GLN A 19 1.00 11.71 12.67
C GLN A 19 0.06 12.17 11.55
N HIS A 20 -0.56 13.35 11.70
CA HIS A 20 -1.43 13.93 10.67
C HIS A 20 -0.65 14.26 9.38
N GLU A 21 0.54 14.84 9.51
CA GLU A 21 1.41 15.15 8.37
C GLU A 21 1.85 13.87 7.64
N MET A 22 2.29 12.86 8.38
CA MET A 22 2.67 11.56 7.82
C MET A 22 1.49 10.88 7.12
N ALA A 23 0.28 10.96 7.68
CA ALA A 23 -0.93 10.43 7.06
C ALA A 23 -1.27 11.18 5.75
N GLY A 24 -1.10 12.50 5.73
CA GLY A 24 -1.28 13.31 4.52
C GLY A 24 -0.27 12.95 3.42
N GLU A 25 1.00 12.80 3.77
CA GLU A 25 2.04 12.38 2.83
C GLU A 25 1.77 10.97 2.28
N ALA A 26 1.40 10.03 3.15
CA ALA A 26 1.03 8.67 2.75
C ALA A 26 -0.17 8.66 1.81
N ALA A 27 -1.21 9.43 2.11
CA ALA A 27 -2.39 9.57 1.24
C ALA A 27 -2.01 10.15 -0.13
N ALA A 28 -1.16 11.17 -0.17
CA ALA A 28 -0.68 11.76 -1.42
C ALA A 28 0.18 10.77 -2.23
N ALA A 29 1.03 9.98 -1.57
CA ALA A 29 1.82 8.95 -2.23
C ALA A 29 0.94 7.84 -2.83
N LEU A 30 -0.06 7.38 -2.08
CA LEU A 30 -1.04 6.40 -2.55
C LEU A 30 -1.85 6.93 -3.73
N GLY A 31 -2.26 8.20 -3.70
CA GLY A 31 -2.96 8.83 -4.83
C GLY A 31 -2.12 8.84 -6.11
N ARG A 32 -0.83 9.19 -6.03
CA ARG A 32 0.09 9.14 -7.18
C ARG A 32 0.26 7.73 -7.73
N ILE A 33 0.34 6.72 -6.84
CA ILE A 33 0.45 5.31 -7.25
C ILE A 33 -0.85 4.86 -7.93
N GLY A 34 -2.01 5.18 -7.36
CA GLY A 34 -3.32 4.87 -7.93
C GLY A 34 -3.49 5.45 -9.33
N GLY A 35 -3.15 6.74 -9.52
CA GLY A 35 -3.24 7.38 -10.84
C GLY A 35 -2.35 6.72 -11.89
N LYS A 36 -1.13 6.29 -11.52
CA LYS A 36 -0.27 5.53 -12.43
C LYS A 36 -0.84 4.16 -12.78
N MET A 37 -1.46 3.48 -11.81
CA MET A 37 -2.11 2.19 -12.00
C MET A 37 -3.32 2.31 -12.93
N GLU A 38 -4.16 3.32 -12.75
CA GLU A 38 -5.30 3.60 -13.63
C GLU A 38 -4.87 3.87 -15.07
N ALA A 39 -3.83 4.69 -15.26
CA ALA A 39 -3.27 4.96 -16.59
C ALA A 39 -2.73 3.68 -17.26
N ALA A 40 -2.01 2.84 -16.50
CA ALA A 40 -1.50 1.58 -17.03
C ALA A 40 -2.62 0.58 -17.39
N LEU A 41 -3.70 0.54 -16.59
CA LEU A 41 -4.87 -0.27 -16.90
C LEU A 41 -5.60 0.23 -18.16
N ALA A 42 -5.71 1.55 -18.35
CA ALA A 42 -6.29 2.12 -19.55
C ALA A 42 -5.46 1.77 -20.80
N ALA A 43 -4.13 1.91 -20.72
CA ALA A 43 -3.23 1.53 -21.80
C ALA A 43 -3.30 0.03 -22.11
N LEU A 44 -3.37 -0.83 -21.09
CA LEU A 44 -3.53 -2.28 -21.29
C LEU A 44 -4.84 -2.62 -22.00
N ARG A 45 -5.95 -1.92 -21.69
CA ARG A 45 -7.23 -2.10 -22.39
C ARG A 45 -7.14 -1.67 -23.85
N ALA A 46 -6.52 -0.54 -24.13
CA ALA A 46 -6.30 -0.06 -25.51
C ALA A 46 -5.43 -1.04 -26.32
N HIS A 47 -4.39 -1.59 -25.68
CA HIS A 47 -3.56 -2.64 -26.27
C HIS A 47 -4.35 -3.92 -26.55
N ASP A 48 -5.14 -4.41 -25.59
CA ASP A 48 -5.96 -5.61 -25.76
C ASP A 48 -7.08 -5.41 -26.82
N ALA A 49 -7.53 -4.17 -27.04
CA ALA A 49 -8.45 -3.80 -28.12
C ALA A 49 -7.78 -3.61 -29.49
N GLY A 50 -6.43 -3.61 -29.54
CA GLY A 50 -5.65 -3.37 -30.76
C GLY A 50 -5.58 -1.90 -31.19
N GLU A 51 -6.07 -0.97 -30.34
CA GLU A 51 -6.11 0.48 -30.60
C GLU A 51 -4.73 1.13 -30.45
N ASP A 52 -3.92 0.65 -29.50
CA ASP A 52 -2.57 1.13 -29.26
C ASP A 52 -1.64 -0.02 -28.84
N GLN A 53 -0.70 -0.38 -29.73
CA GLN A 53 0.25 -1.47 -29.55
C GLN A 53 1.69 -0.93 -29.39
N THR A 54 1.84 0.35 -29.03
CA THR A 54 3.14 1.02 -28.91
C THR A 54 4.01 0.38 -27.83
N GLU A 55 3.41 0.04 -26.68
CA GLU A 55 4.11 -0.54 -25.55
C GLU A 55 3.80 -2.05 -25.45
N PRO A 56 4.81 -2.92 -25.18
CA PRO A 56 4.57 -4.33 -24.98
C PRO A 56 3.59 -4.63 -23.83
N ARG A 57 2.72 -5.61 -24.03
CA ARG A 57 1.69 -6.01 -23.05
C ARG A 57 2.26 -6.37 -21.67
N ASP A 58 3.43 -7.00 -21.61
CA ASP A 58 4.11 -7.37 -20.36
C ASP A 58 4.59 -6.15 -19.56
N VAL A 59 5.05 -5.10 -20.25
CA VAL A 59 5.40 -3.81 -19.64
C VAL A 59 4.15 -3.16 -19.04
N LEU A 60 3.03 -3.15 -19.78
CA LEU A 60 1.75 -2.61 -19.32
C LEU A 60 1.19 -3.38 -18.12
N LEU A 61 1.28 -4.72 -18.14
CA LEU A 61 0.90 -5.57 -17.01
C LEU A 61 1.75 -5.30 -15.76
N LYS A 62 3.07 -5.10 -15.93
CA LYS A 62 3.95 -4.76 -14.81
C LYS A 62 3.62 -3.38 -14.23
N ALA A 63 3.33 -2.41 -15.09
CA ALA A 63 2.92 -1.07 -14.68
C ALA A 63 1.57 -1.08 -13.93
N ALA A 64 0.58 -1.82 -14.44
CA ALA A 64 -0.72 -2.02 -13.80
C ALA A 64 -0.63 -2.85 -12.51
N GLY A 65 0.33 -3.77 -12.43
CA GLY A 65 0.52 -4.65 -11.29
C GLY A 65 1.19 -3.98 -10.09
N HIS A 66 1.92 -2.86 -10.27
CA HIS A 66 2.66 -2.02 -9.30
C HIS A 66 3.15 -2.64 -7.97
N LEU A 67 3.34 -3.96 -7.93
CA LEU A 67 3.63 -4.73 -6.72
C LEU A 67 5.09 -4.50 -6.28
N ASP A 68 5.97 -4.19 -7.23
CA ASP A 68 7.37 -3.88 -6.96
C ASP A 68 7.54 -2.59 -6.14
N VAL A 69 6.59 -1.64 -6.21
CA VAL A 69 6.61 -0.37 -5.43
C VAL A 69 5.89 -0.49 -4.08
N LEU A 70 5.01 -1.49 -3.90
CA LEU A 70 4.46 -1.83 -2.58
C LEU A 70 5.43 -2.70 -1.74
N ARG A 71 6.41 -3.36 -2.36
CA ARG A 71 7.38 -4.22 -1.68
C ARG A 71 8.23 -3.48 -0.60
N PRO A 72 8.65 -2.22 -0.76
CA PRO A 72 9.39 -1.49 0.28
C PRO A 72 8.54 -1.08 1.49
N ALA A 73 7.22 -0.93 1.34
CA ALA A 73 6.34 -0.49 2.44
C ALA A 73 6.26 -1.53 3.59
N ARG A 74 6.67 -2.78 3.33
CA ARG A 74 6.73 -3.84 4.35
C ARG A 74 7.98 -3.78 5.24
N VAL A 75 8.97 -2.95 4.89
CA VAL A 75 10.27 -2.87 5.60
C VAL A 75 10.36 -1.64 6.52
N ALA A 76 9.44 -0.68 6.40
CA ALA A 76 9.43 0.54 7.21
C ALA A 76 8.56 0.47 8.48
N TRP A 77 7.96 -0.67 8.80
CA TRP A 77 7.09 -0.82 9.97
C TRP A 77 7.75 -1.67 11.06
N PRO A 78 8.41 -1.07 12.06
CA PRO A 78 8.76 -1.78 13.27
C PRO A 78 7.58 -1.68 14.26
N ALA A 79 6.35 -2.03 13.88
CA ALA A 79 5.42 -2.39 14.95
C ALA A 79 5.71 -3.82 15.35
N ARG A 80 6.15 -3.93 16.60
CA ARG A 80 5.89 -5.10 17.42
C ARG A 80 4.49 -5.63 17.09
N PRO A 81 4.36 -6.87 16.58
CA PRO A 81 3.06 -7.42 16.23
C PRO A 81 2.17 -7.40 17.47
N ALA A 82 0.92 -6.94 17.30
CA ALA A 82 -0.07 -7.03 18.36
C ALA A 82 -0.20 -8.50 18.82
N PRO A 83 -0.33 -8.78 20.13
CA PRO A 83 -0.53 -10.13 20.62
C PRO A 83 -1.72 -10.77 19.90
N GLY A 84 -1.50 -11.92 19.24
CA GLY A 84 -2.53 -12.62 18.46
C GLY A 84 -2.51 -12.38 16.95
N HIS A 85 -1.66 -11.49 16.42
CA HIS A 85 -1.46 -11.39 14.98
C HIS A 85 -0.67 -12.60 14.47
N ARG A 86 -1.35 -13.51 13.77
CA ARG A 86 -0.67 -14.60 13.04
C ARG A 86 -0.01 -14.03 11.78
N PRO A 87 1.27 -14.30 11.49
CA PRO A 87 1.86 -13.88 10.23
C PRO A 87 1.08 -14.51 9.06
N PRO A 88 0.99 -13.84 7.90
CA PRO A 88 0.36 -14.43 6.72
C PRO A 88 1.10 -15.73 6.33
N PRO A 89 0.38 -16.73 5.77
CA PRO A 89 0.98 -18.00 5.37
C PRO A 89 2.06 -17.79 4.31
N ASP A 90 3.04 -18.69 4.28
CA ASP A 90 4.09 -18.70 3.25
C ASP A 90 3.42 -18.85 1.87
N PRO A 91 3.74 -17.97 0.89
CA PRO A 91 3.26 -18.12 -0.48
C PRO A 91 3.41 -19.53 -1.06
N ARG A 92 4.47 -20.27 -0.72
CA ARG A 92 4.66 -21.66 -1.16
C ARG A 92 3.62 -22.60 -0.58
N GLU A 93 3.28 -22.46 0.69
CA GLU A 93 2.26 -23.26 1.36
C GLU A 93 0.86 -23.00 0.78
N VAL A 94 0.58 -21.74 0.43
CA VAL A 94 -0.67 -21.36 -0.25
C VAL A 94 -0.77 -21.99 -1.64
N LEU A 95 0.31 -21.94 -2.42
CA LEU A 95 0.33 -22.53 -3.76
C LEU A 95 0.17 -24.06 -3.72
N LEU A 96 0.83 -24.74 -2.77
CA LEU A 96 0.68 -26.18 -2.55
C LEU A 96 -0.76 -26.56 -2.17
N ARG A 97 -1.43 -25.76 -1.33
CA ARG A 97 -2.85 -25.97 -0.99
C ARG A 97 -3.79 -25.75 -2.18
N LEU A 98 -3.40 -24.90 -3.13
CA LEU A 98 -4.15 -24.65 -4.36
C LEU A 98 -3.82 -25.66 -5.46
N GLY A 99 -2.96 -26.67 -5.19
CA GLY A 99 -2.59 -27.70 -6.15
C GLY A 99 -1.63 -27.23 -7.24
N ALA A 100 -1.02 -26.05 -7.06
CA ALA A 100 0.03 -25.56 -7.95
C ALA A 100 1.39 -26.10 -7.47
N SER A 101 2.09 -26.80 -8.37
CA SER A 101 3.49 -27.25 -8.20
C SER A 101 4.46 -26.24 -8.78
#